data_AF-A0A519ZII2-F1
#
_entry.id   AF-A0A519ZII2-F1
#
_cell.length_a   1.000
_cell.length_b   1.000
_cell.length_c   1.000
_cell.angle_alpha   90.00
_cell.angle_beta   90.00
_cell.angle_gamma   90.00
#
_symmetry.space_group_name_H-M   'P 1'
#
loop_
_entity.id
_entity.type
_entity.pdbx_description
1 polymer ?
#
loop_
_entity_poly.entity_id
_entity_poly.type
_entity_poly.pdbx_seq_one_letter_code
_entity_poly.pdbx_strand_id
1 'polypeptide(L)'
;MNAPELITTHEDEVHATGLLNYYEAIEHASHDMLEAARSGDWDTVVRLEGACAVLISQLKHAASQSPLPAEEMVLKGRIMQRILLNDAEIRNLAEPWINDISRMTSPNGEALH
;
A
#
# COMPACT_ATOMS: atom_id res chain seq x y z
N MET A 1 28.52 -32.13 -30.83
CA MET A 1 29.29 -31.52 -29.72
C MET A 1 29.66 -30.13 -30.20
N ASN A 2 29.17 -28.99 -29.72
CA ASN A 2 28.38 -28.62 -28.55
C ASN A 2 27.43 -27.47 -28.93
N ALA A 3 26.27 -27.43 -28.27
CA ALA A 3 25.54 -26.22 -27.91
C ALA A 3 25.28 -26.32 -26.39
N PRO A 4 24.94 -25.25 -25.64
CA PRO A 4 24.99 -23.81 -25.92
C PRO A 4 25.71 -23.01 -24.79
N GLU A 5 25.95 -21.70 -24.95
CA GLU A 5 26.22 -20.82 -23.81
C GLU A 5 25.00 -19.93 -23.51
N LEU A 6 24.53 -20.02 -22.26
CA LEU A 6 23.49 -19.20 -21.67
C LEU A 6 23.99 -17.76 -21.50
N ILE A 7 23.31 -16.81 -22.14
CA ILE A 7 23.32 -15.40 -21.71
C ILE A 7 21.87 -14.93 -21.74
N THR A 8 21.17 -15.02 -20.60
CA THR A 8 19.90 -14.31 -20.36
C THR A 8 19.79 -13.73 -18.94
N THR A 9 20.86 -13.76 -18.14
CA THR A 9 20.78 -13.42 -16.71
C THR A 9 20.79 -11.92 -16.38
N HIS A 10 20.87 -11.02 -17.37
CA HIS A 10 21.01 -9.58 -17.12
C HIS A 10 19.70 -8.77 -17.20
N GLU A 11 18.63 -9.30 -17.80
CA GLU A 11 17.35 -8.58 -17.88
C GLU A 11 16.42 -8.90 -16.69
N ASP A 12 16.50 -10.14 -16.18
CA ASP A 12 15.68 -10.61 -15.06
C ASP A 12 16.06 -9.95 -13.71
N GLU A 13 17.35 -9.72 -13.43
CA GLU A 13 17.80 -9.05 -12.19
C GLU A 13 17.36 -7.57 -12.13
N VAL A 14 17.37 -6.88 -13.27
CA VAL A 14 17.01 -5.45 -13.35
C VAL A 14 15.49 -5.28 -13.19
N HIS A 15 14.69 -6.23 -13.67
CA HIS A 15 13.23 -6.21 -13.53
C HIS A 15 12.75 -6.63 -12.14
N ALA A 16 13.39 -7.65 -11.53
CA ALA A 16 13.06 -8.10 -10.18
C ALA A 16 13.34 -7.00 -9.13
N THR A 17 14.51 -6.36 -9.22
CA THR A 17 14.84 -5.17 -8.43
C THR A 17 13.79 -4.07 -8.62
N GLY A 18 13.27 -3.90 -9.84
CA GLY A 18 12.19 -2.94 -10.14
C GLY A 18 10.87 -3.23 -9.44
N LEU A 19 10.46 -4.49 -9.32
CA LEU A 19 9.22 -4.87 -8.63
C LEU A 19 9.29 -4.68 -7.12
N LEU A 20 10.43 -5.04 -6.53
CA LEU A 20 10.64 -4.85 -5.11
C LEU A 20 10.63 -3.37 -4.74
N ASN A 21 11.20 -2.50 -5.58
CA ASN A 21 11.15 -1.05 -5.40
C ASN A 21 9.71 -0.51 -5.34
N TYR A 22 8.78 -1.07 -6.12
CA TYR A 22 7.36 -0.68 -6.01
C TYR A 22 6.75 -1.09 -4.66
N TYR A 23 7.06 -2.29 -4.17
CA TYR A 23 6.58 -2.72 -2.86
C TYR A 23 7.12 -1.81 -1.75
N GLU A 24 8.41 -1.46 -1.79
CA GLU A 24 9.04 -0.55 -0.82
C GLU A 24 8.45 0.87 -0.91
N ALA A 25 8.20 1.38 -2.12
CA ALA A 25 7.56 2.67 -2.31
C ALA A 25 6.13 2.71 -1.75
N ILE A 26 5.37 1.62 -1.91
CA ILE A 26 4.02 1.48 -1.33
C ILE A 26 4.10 1.42 0.21
N GLU A 27 5.08 0.70 0.75
CA GLU A 27 5.32 0.64 2.20
C GLU A 27 5.61 2.04 2.77
N HIS A 28 6.49 2.79 2.11
CA HIS A 28 6.82 4.14 2.51
C HIS A 28 5.59 5.06 2.48
N ALA A 29 4.82 5.04 1.39
CA ALA A 29 3.57 5.79 1.29
C ALA A 29 2.57 5.40 2.39
N SER A 30 2.44 4.09 2.69
CA SER A 30 1.58 3.59 3.77
C SER A 30 2.03 4.05 5.16
N HIS A 31 3.33 4.12 5.40
CA HIS A 31 3.89 4.67 6.63
C HIS A 31 3.62 6.18 6.76
N ASP A 32 3.83 6.94 5.69
CA ASP A 32 3.55 8.39 5.68
C ASP A 32 2.06 8.68 5.89
N MET A 33 1.16 7.86 5.35
CA MET A 33 -0.28 7.93 5.63
C MET A 33 -0.57 7.70 7.11
N LEU A 34 0.10 6.75 7.75
CA LEU A 34 -0.09 6.47 9.18
C LEU A 34 0.36 7.65 10.03
N GLU A 35 1.52 8.25 9.75
CA GLU A 35 2.00 9.43 10.47
C GLU A 35 1.08 10.65 10.29
N ALA A 36 0.54 10.84 9.07
CA ALA A 36 -0.48 11.86 8.81
C ALA A 36 -1.77 11.58 9.60
N ALA A 37 -2.26 10.34 9.63
CA ALA A 37 -3.44 9.96 10.40
C ALA A 37 -3.24 10.17 11.91
N ARG A 38 -2.07 9.83 12.44
CA ARG A 38 -1.69 10.04 13.86
C ARG A 38 -1.69 11.52 14.25
N SER A 39 -1.36 12.41 13.32
CA SER A 39 -1.39 13.86 13.51
C SER A 39 -2.75 14.51 13.18
N GLY A 40 -3.72 13.73 12.67
CA GLY A 40 -5.04 14.21 12.26
C GLY A 40 -5.06 14.93 10.91
N ASP A 41 -3.99 14.87 10.12
CA ASP A 41 -3.90 15.47 8.78
C ASP A 41 -4.53 14.57 7.71
N TRP A 42 -5.86 14.50 7.73
CA TRP A 42 -6.63 13.65 6.81
C TRP A 42 -6.54 14.08 5.35
N ASP A 43 -6.27 15.37 5.08
CA ASP A 43 -6.04 15.86 3.72
C ASP A 43 -4.77 15.25 3.13
N THR A 44 -3.70 15.17 3.92
CA THR A 44 -2.48 14.46 3.53
C THR A 44 -2.71 12.96 3.35
N VAL A 45 -3.50 12.32 4.22
CA VAL A 45 -3.86 10.89 4.07
C VAL A 45 -4.50 10.64 2.70
N VAL A 46 -5.52 11.42 2.32
CA VAL A 46 -6.21 11.28 1.02
C VAL A 46 -5.27 11.54 -0.16
N ARG A 47 -4.39 12.55 -0.05
CA ARG A 47 -3.39 12.83 -1.10
C ARG A 47 -2.42 11.66 -1.29
N LEU A 48 -1.96 11.06 -0.20
CA LEU A 48 -1.05 9.91 -0.22
C LEU A 48 -1.74 8.63 -0.69
N GLU A 49 -3.02 8.44 -0.37
CA GLU A 49 -3.84 7.34 -0.90
C GLU A 49 -3.86 7.36 -2.44
N GLY A 50 -4.04 8.55 -3.04
CA GLY A 50 -3.96 8.74 -4.48
C GLY A 50 -2.60 8.32 -5.08
N ALA A 51 -1.50 8.68 -4.41
CA ALA A 51 -0.16 8.24 -4.83
C ALA A 51 0.01 6.72 -4.71
N CYS A 52 -0.50 6.12 -3.63
CA CYS A 52 -0.48 4.68 -3.40
C CYS A 52 -1.27 3.93 -4.49
N ALA A 53 -2.44 4.44 -4.89
CA ALA A 53 -3.25 3.86 -5.97
C ALA A 53 -2.49 3.82 -7.32
N VAL A 54 -1.73 4.88 -7.63
CA VAL A 54 -0.88 4.94 -8.83
C VAL A 54 0.25 3.91 -8.74
N LEU A 55 0.95 3.81 -7.61
CA LEU A 55 2.03 2.84 -7.40
C LEU A 55 1.52 1.39 -7.50
N ILE A 56 0.35 1.10 -6.92
CA ILE A 56 -0.30 -0.22 -7.01
C ILE A 56 -0.66 -0.56 -8.47
N SER A 57 -1.14 0.42 -9.24
CA SER A 57 -1.44 0.22 -10.67
C SER A 57 -0.18 -0.12 -11.46
N GLN A 58 0.90 0.64 -11.26
CA GLN A 58 2.19 0.40 -11.92
C GLN A 58 2.80 -0.95 -11.51
N LEU A 59 2.76 -1.29 -10.22
CA LEU A 59 3.17 -2.59 -9.70
C LEU A 59 2.42 -3.74 -10.39
N LYS A 60 1.08 -3.64 -10.47
CA LYS A 60 0.26 -4.68 -11.13
C LYS A 60 0.63 -4.84 -12.60
N HIS A 61 0.87 -3.74 -13.30
CA HIS A 61 1.30 -3.79 -14.69
C HIS A 61 2.68 -4.45 -14.83
N ALA A 62 3.68 -4.02 -14.05
CA ALA A 62 5.03 -4.58 -14.10
C ALA A 62 5.05 -6.08 -13.72
N ALA A 63 4.31 -6.46 -12.66
CA ALA A 63 4.25 -7.86 -12.20
C ALA A 63 3.55 -8.80 -13.19
N SER A 64 2.74 -8.26 -14.11
CA SER A 64 2.13 -9.05 -15.20
C SER A 64 3.11 -9.41 -16.31
N GLN A 65 4.22 -8.67 -16.44
CA GLN A 65 5.22 -8.87 -17.49
C GLN A 65 6.32 -9.83 -17.05
N SER A 66 6.75 -9.73 -15.80
CA SER A 66 7.74 -10.66 -15.21
C SER A 66 7.42 -10.87 -13.73
N PRO A 67 7.14 -12.11 -13.28
CA PRO A 67 6.88 -12.39 -11.88
C PRO A 67 8.18 -12.38 -11.04
N LEU A 68 8.05 -12.07 -9.75
CA LEU A 68 9.18 -12.06 -8.81
C LEU A 68 9.81 -13.46 -8.65
N PRO A 69 11.15 -13.55 -8.55
CA PRO A 69 11.83 -14.79 -8.18
C PRO A 69 11.47 -15.22 -6.75
N ALA A 70 11.60 -16.52 -6.47
CA ALA A 70 11.16 -17.11 -5.19
C ALA A 70 11.82 -16.50 -3.95
N GLU A 71 13.06 -16.02 -4.08
CA GLU A 71 13.81 -15.37 -3.00
C GLU A 71 13.16 -14.05 -2.56
N GLU A 72 12.65 -13.26 -3.52
CA GLU A 72 12.01 -11.97 -3.25
C GLU A 72 10.57 -12.09 -2.76
N MET A 73 9.93 -13.24 -2.97
CA MET A 73 8.57 -13.51 -2.48
C MET A 73 8.48 -13.44 -0.95
N VAL A 74 9.54 -13.84 -0.23
CA VAL A 74 9.62 -13.74 1.23
C VAL A 74 9.65 -12.27 1.67
N LEU A 75 10.45 -11.45 1.00
CA LEU A 75 10.58 -10.03 1.31
C LEU A 75 9.29 -9.27 0.98
N LYS A 76 8.69 -9.53 -0.19
CA LYS A 76 7.35 -9.06 -0.55
C LYS A 76 6.31 -9.37 0.53
N GLY A 77 6.32 -10.59 1.06
CA GLY A 77 5.40 -10.99 2.13
C GLY A 77 5.55 -10.14 3.39
N ARG A 78 6.79 -9.83 3.79
CA ARG A 78 7.08 -8.95 4.93
C ARG A 78 6.63 -7.52 4.68
N ILE A 79 6.91 -6.98 3.50
CA ILE A 79 6.46 -5.63 3.10
C ILE A 79 4.93 -5.54 3.16
N MET A 80 4.24 -6.52 2.59
CA MET A 80 2.77 -6.56 2.59
C MET A 80 2.18 -6.61 4.01
N GLN A 81 2.78 -7.37 4.92
CA GLN A 81 2.33 -7.39 6.32
C GLN A 81 2.44 -6.02 6.98
N ARG A 82 3.52 -5.26 6.72
CA ARG A 82 3.72 -3.92 7.29
C ARG A 82 2.70 -2.92 6.74
N ILE A 83 2.43 -2.96 5.43
CA ILE A 83 1.36 -2.16 4.80
C ILE A 83 0.01 -2.45 5.46
N LEU A 84 -0.36 -3.73 5.61
CA LEU A 84 -1.64 -4.12 6.21
C LEU A 84 -1.78 -3.70 7.68
N LEU A 85 -0.68 -3.70 8.44
CA LEU A 85 -0.66 -3.22 9.82
C LEU A 85 -0.90 -1.71 9.88
N ASN A 86 -0.22 -0.94 9.02
CA ASN A 86 -0.43 0.50 8.91
C ASN A 86 -1.89 0.83 8.53
N ASP A 87 -2.44 0.13 7.53
CA ASP A 87 -3.82 0.33 7.06
C ASP A 87 -4.87 -0.03 8.15
N ALA A 88 -4.58 -1.02 8.99
CA ALA A 88 -5.42 -1.35 10.14
C ALA A 88 -5.39 -0.23 11.18
N GLU A 89 -4.22 0.34 11.46
CA GLU A 89 -4.08 1.42 12.43
C GLU A 89 -4.72 2.73 11.92
N ILE A 90 -4.55 3.09 10.65
CA ILE A 90 -5.23 4.23 10.03
C ILE A 90 -6.76 4.11 10.18
N ARG A 91 -7.33 2.92 9.94
CA ARG A 91 -8.77 2.69 10.12
C ARG A 91 -9.19 2.86 11.57
N ASN A 92 -8.43 2.31 12.52
CA ASN A 92 -8.72 2.48 13.95
C ASN A 92 -8.67 3.96 14.38
N LEU A 93 -7.77 4.76 13.80
CA LEU A 93 -7.70 6.20 14.05
C LEU A 93 -8.87 6.97 13.42
N ALA A 94 -9.48 6.43 12.37
CA ALA A 94 -10.63 7.04 11.70
C ALA A 94 -11.98 6.69 12.34
N GLU A 95 -12.09 5.53 12.99
CA GLU A 95 -13.34 5.04 13.60
C GLU A 95 -13.98 5.94 14.70
N PRO A 96 -13.25 6.77 15.49
CA PRO A 96 -13.87 7.63 16.50
C PRO A 96 -14.76 8.75 15.91
N TRP A 97 -14.38 9.35 14.79
CA TRP A 97 -15.08 10.53 14.25
C TRP A 97 -16.25 10.18 13.32
N ILE A 98 -16.28 8.99 12.71
CA ILE A 98 -17.43 8.50 11.93
C ILE A 98 -18.68 8.39 12.81
N ASN A 99 -18.51 7.96 14.07
CA ASN A 99 -19.60 7.90 15.03
C ASN A 99 -20.09 9.29 15.42
N ASP A 100 -19.19 10.26 15.61
CA ASP A 100 -19.58 11.63 15.96
C ASP A 100 -20.26 12.37 14.80
N ILE A 101 -19.83 12.18 13.55
CA ILE A 101 -20.54 12.72 12.38
C ILE A 101 -21.93 12.08 12.26
N SER A 102 -22.06 10.76 12.42
CA SER A 102 -23.36 10.07 12.44
C SER A 102 -24.32 10.65 13.49
N ARG A 103 -23.79 11.00 14.67
CA ARG A 103 -24.56 11.67 15.75
C ARG A 103 -24.91 13.13 15.42
N MET A 104 -24.06 13.86 14.68
CA MET A 104 -24.29 15.25 14.30
C MET A 104 -25.20 15.40 13.06
N THR A 105 -25.18 14.44 12.13
CA THR A 105 -25.99 14.47 10.90
C THR A 105 -27.35 13.77 11.05
N SER A 106 -27.65 13.20 12.22
CA SER A 106 -29.00 12.71 12.52
C SER A 106 -29.94 13.90 12.71
N PRO A 107 -30.90 14.14 11.80
CA PRO A 107 -31.91 15.17 12.02
C PRO A 107 -32.95 14.59 12.98
N ASN A 108 -32.87 15.04 14.23
CA ASN A 108 -33.86 15.00 15.32
C ASN A 108 -33.27 14.46 16.62
N GLY A 109 -32.61 15.37 17.35
CA GLY A 109 -32.99 15.51 18.74
C GLY A 109 -34.41 16.09 18.80
N GLU A 110 -35.40 15.23 19.04
CA GLU A 110 -36.77 15.50 19.53
C GLU A 110 -37.48 14.14 19.54
N ALA A 111 -38.24 13.67 20.53
CA ALA A 111 -38.54 13.99 21.93
C ALA A 111 -39.49 12.83 22.39
N LEU A 112 -39.70 12.67 23.70
CA LEU A 112 -40.68 11.76 24.36
C LEU A 112 -40.27 10.26 24.38
N HIS A 113 -40.37 9.49 25.46
CA HIS A 113 -41.04 9.63 26.77
C HIS A 113 -40.35 8.73 27.82
#